data_AF-A0A7J7FLZ2-F1
#
_entry.id   AF-A0A7J7FLZ2-F1
#
_cell.length_a   1.000
_cell.length_b   1.000
_cell.length_c   1.000
_cell.angle_alpha   90.00
_cell.angle_beta   90.00
_cell.angle_gamma   90.00
#
_symmetry.space_group_name_H-M   'P 1'
#
loop_
_entity.id
_entity.type
_entity.pdbx_description
1 polymer ?
#
loop_
_entity_poly.entity_id
_entity_poly.type
_entity_poly.pdbx_seq_one_letter_code
_entity_poly.pdbx_strand_id
1 'polypeptide(L)'
;MPSWAASSLLCCSRVGPPSRVTSAASSLLCLQNYFESYLSVASTVPSVLCLMANFLLVNRVSVHVRVLASLTVMLAIFVVMTVLVKVDTSSWTYGFFAVTIVCMAILSGAATIFNSSIFGMTGSFPMRNSQALIAGGAMGGTVSAVASLVDLAASSDVTDSALAFFLTADIFLGLCVGLYLLLPRLEYARYYLKPVWPAHVFSGEEQLPQDSPNAPLVAPGSRDSSTPPLRPILKKTAGLGFCVIYVLFVTSLIFPAISTNIESLNKGSGSLWTTKFFVPLTTFLLYNFADLCGRQITAWIQVPGPRSQLLPGLALLRTCLVPLFVFCNYQPRVHLQTVAFQSDAYPALFTSLLGLSNGYLSTLPLIYGPKIVPRELAEATGVVMSFYLYLGLVLGSAFSALLVHLI
;
A
#
# COMPACT_ATOMS: atom_id res chain seq x y z
N MET A 1 4.66 8.45 0.29
CA MET A 1 5.05 9.48 1.29
C MET A 1 6.54 9.53 1.58
N PRO A 2 7.29 8.41 1.78
CA PRO A 2 8.69 8.55 2.21
C PRO A 2 9.68 8.85 1.08
N SER A 3 9.38 8.48 -0.17
CA SER A 3 10.27 8.76 -1.32
C SER A 3 10.40 10.27 -1.57
N TRP A 4 9.31 11.03 -1.46
CA TRP A 4 9.31 12.48 -1.65
C TRP A 4 10.04 13.22 -0.53
N ALA A 5 9.77 12.90 0.74
CA ALA A 5 10.45 13.54 1.87
C ALA A 5 11.96 13.26 1.86
N ALA A 6 12.37 12.06 1.43
CA ALA A 6 13.76 11.70 1.24
C ALA A 6 14.40 12.47 0.07
N SER A 7 13.72 12.59 -1.09
CA SER A 7 14.20 13.39 -2.22
C SER A 7 14.35 14.88 -1.87
N SER A 8 13.46 15.42 -1.03
CA SER A 8 13.54 16.79 -0.50
C SER A 8 14.72 16.97 0.48
N LEU A 9 14.99 16.00 1.35
CA LEU A 9 16.14 16.01 2.27
C LEU A 9 17.50 16.07 1.55
N LEU A 10 17.63 15.50 0.34
CA LEU A 10 18.88 15.54 -0.43
C LEU A 10 19.09 16.85 -1.21
N CYS A 11 18.01 17.52 -1.64
CA CYS A 11 18.11 18.85 -2.24
C CYS A 11 18.75 19.88 -1.27
N CYS A 12 18.62 19.62 0.04
CA CYS A 12 19.21 20.38 1.13
C CYS A 12 20.75 20.33 1.17
N SER A 13 21.39 19.31 0.60
CA SER A 13 22.87 19.21 0.56
C SER A 13 23.53 20.14 -0.47
N ARG A 14 22.76 20.96 -1.20
CA ARG A 14 23.22 21.73 -2.36
C ARG A 14 23.52 23.21 -2.10
N VAL A 15 23.40 23.71 -0.87
CA VAL A 15 23.70 25.12 -0.55
C VAL A 15 25.17 25.25 -0.11
N GLY A 16 26.09 25.15 -1.07
CA GLY A 16 27.52 25.42 -0.86
C GLY A 16 28.18 25.90 -2.16
N PRO A 17 29.08 26.92 -2.14
CA PRO A 17 29.53 27.62 -3.33
C PRO A 17 30.42 26.74 -4.24
N PRO A 18 30.48 27.03 -5.55
CA PRO A 18 31.11 26.17 -6.54
C PRO A 18 32.61 26.43 -6.61
N SER A 19 33.40 25.71 -5.82
CA SER A 19 34.85 25.62 -6.08
C SER A 19 35.50 24.41 -5.41
N ARG A 20 35.62 23.31 -6.17
CA ARG A 20 36.71 22.30 -6.21
C ARG A 20 36.14 20.93 -6.58
N VAL A 21 36.23 20.61 -7.87
CA VAL A 21 35.98 19.29 -8.45
C VAL A 21 37.01 18.31 -7.88
N THR A 22 36.60 17.40 -6.99
CA THR A 22 37.35 16.19 -6.63
C THR A 22 36.34 15.09 -6.26
N SER A 23 36.63 13.84 -6.63
CA SER A 23 36.05 12.52 -6.27
C SER A 23 34.83 12.41 -5.31
N ALA A 24 34.69 13.26 -4.29
CA ALA A 24 33.53 13.35 -3.41
C ALA A 24 32.26 13.84 -4.14
N ALA A 25 32.38 14.76 -5.11
CA ALA A 25 31.24 15.27 -5.86
C ALA A 25 30.65 14.22 -6.82
N SER A 26 31.49 13.39 -7.43
CA SER A 26 31.04 12.29 -8.30
C SER A 26 30.43 11.13 -7.52
N SER A 27 30.93 10.84 -6.32
CA SER A 27 30.33 9.86 -5.42
C SER A 27 29.01 10.34 -4.82
N LEU A 28 28.89 11.63 -4.48
CA LEU A 28 27.61 12.26 -4.12
C LEU A 28 26.60 12.25 -5.27
N LEU A 29 27.05 12.53 -6.51
CA LEU A 29 26.20 12.46 -7.70
C LEU A 29 25.72 11.03 -7.97
N CYS A 30 26.60 10.04 -7.76
CA CYS A 30 26.26 8.62 -7.89
C CYS A 30 25.25 8.20 -6.81
N LEU A 31 25.48 8.59 -5.56
CA LEU A 31 24.56 8.32 -4.45
C LEU A 31 23.17 8.92 -4.71
N GLN A 32 23.12 10.12 -5.27
CA GLN A 32 21.88 10.81 -5.64
C GLN A 32 21.16 10.15 -6.81
N ASN A 33 21.89 9.70 -7.84
CA ASN A 33 21.31 9.02 -9.00
C ASN A 33 20.68 7.66 -8.66
N TYR A 34 21.23 6.94 -7.67
CA TYR A 34 20.70 5.65 -7.23
C TYR A 34 19.84 5.73 -5.98
N PHE A 35 19.65 6.93 -5.39
CA PHE A 35 18.95 7.09 -4.13
C PHE A 35 17.51 6.60 -4.17
N GLU A 36 16.76 6.95 -5.21
CA GLU A 36 15.38 6.50 -5.39
C GLU A 36 15.30 4.98 -5.52
N SER A 37 16.28 4.37 -6.21
CA SER A 37 16.41 2.93 -6.30
C SER A 37 16.71 2.30 -4.93
N TYR A 38 17.64 2.87 -4.16
CA TYR A 38 17.96 2.41 -2.81
C TYR A 38 16.76 2.53 -1.86
N LEU A 39 15.99 3.62 -1.92
CA LEU A 39 14.77 3.81 -1.14
C LEU A 39 13.67 2.81 -1.52
N SER A 40 13.51 2.56 -2.82
CA SER A 40 12.56 1.56 -3.31
C SER A 40 12.91 0.17 -2.80
N VAL A 41 14.17 -0.25 -2.88
CA VAL A 41 14.63 -1.54 -2.37
C VAL A 41 14.53 -1.60 -0.83
N ALA A 42 14.98 -0.55 -0.14
CA ALA A 42 14.95 -0.46 1.32
C ALA A 42 13.53 -0.45 1.89
N SER A 43 12.53 -0.07 1.11
CA SER A 43 11.13 -0.13 1.55
C SER A 43 10.46 -1.45 1.20
N THR A 44 10.66 -1.96 -0.02
CA THR A 44 9.99 -3.17 -0.51
C THR A 44 10.49 -4.44 0.17
N VAL A 45 11.80 -4.62 0.32
CA VAL A 45 12.39 -5.85 0.89
C VAL A 45 11.95 -6.07 2.34
N PRO A 46 12.08 -5.09 3.27
CA PRO A 46 11.63 -5.27 4.65
C PRO A 46 10.12 -5.43 4.73
N SER A 47 9.34 -4.76 3.88
CA SER A 47 7.88 -4.89 3.88
C SER A 47 7.45 -6.33 3.59
N VAL A 48 8.05 -6.98 2.59
CA VAL A 48 7.73 -8.38 2.25
C VAL A 48 8.13 -9.32 3.39
N LEU A 49 9.32 -9.15 3.98
CA LEU A 49 9.77 -9.96 5.11
C LEU A 49 8.88 -9.77 6.34
N CYS A 50 8.55 -8.52 6.68
CA CYS A 50 7.67 -8.18 7.78
C CYS A 50 6.25 -8.70 7.56
N LEU A 51 5.77 -8.72 6.31
CA LEU A 51 4.47 -9.30 5.97
C LEU A 51 4.44 -10.82 6.20
N MET A 52 5.49 -11.53 5.78
CA MET A 52 5.65 -12.97 6.06
C MET A 52 5.75 -13.23 7.57
N ALA A 53 6.52 -12.42 8.30
CA ALA A 53 6.61 -12.51 9.76
C ALA A 53 5.26 -12.23 10.43
N ASN A 54 4.51 -11.22 9.96
CA ASN A 54 3.21 -10.85 10.50
C ASN A 54 2.19 -11.99 10.37
N PHE A 55 2.27 -12.76 9.30
CA PHE A 55 1.46 -13.95 9.11
C PHE A 55 1.80 -15.07 10.12
N LEU A 56 3.05 -15.22 10.53
CA LEU A 56 3.42 -16.14 11.62
C LEU A 56 3.00 -15.59 12.99
N LEU A 57 3.10 -14.27 13.17
CA LEU A 57 2.76 -13.57 14.40
C LEU A 57 1.26 -13.50 14.68
N VAL A 58 0.40 -13.57 13.66
CA VAL A 58 -1.08 -13.52 13.82
C VAL A 58 -1.61 -14.57 14.81
N ASN A 59 -0.95 -15.72 14.89
CA ASN A 59 -1.35 -16.82 15.77
C ASN A 59 -0.69 -16.75 17.16
N ARG A 60 0.41 -16.01 17.30
CA ARG A 60 1.24 -15.99 18.51
C ARG A 60 1.01 -14.73 19.35
N VAL A 61 0.69 -13.61 18.69
CA VAL A 61 0.62 -12.29 19.31
C VAL A 61 -0.74 -11.67 19.02
N SER A 62 -1.37 -11.14 20.06
CA SER A 62 -2.66 -10.45 19.92
C SER A 62 -2.57 -9.28 18.95
N VAL A 63 -3.64 -9.06 18.18
CA VAL A 63 -3.74 -7.95 17.22
C VAL A 63 -3.50 -6.59 17.88
N HIS A 64 -3.90 -6.42 19.14
CA HIS A 64 -3.68 -5.20 19.91
C HIS A 64 -2.22 -4.86 20.11
N VAL A 65 -1.42 -5.85 20.51
CA VAL A 65 0.02 -5.67 20.71
C VAL A 65 0.69 -5.39 19.37
N ARG A 66 0.32 -6.10 18.29
CA ARG A 66 0.88 -5.89 16.95
C ARG A 66 0.60 -4.48 16.42
N VAL A 67 -0.63 -3.98 16.55
CA VAL A 67 -1.01 -2.64 16.10
C VAL A 67 -0.36 -1.56 16.95
N LEU A 68 -0.40 -1.66 18.28
CA LEU A 68 0.17 -0.63 19.14
C LEU A 68 1.70 -0.59 19.04
N ALA A 69 2.36 -1.75 18.97
CA ALA A 69 3.81 -1.81 18.78
C ALA A 69 4.23 -1.20 17.44
N SER A 70 3.53 -1.53 16.35
CA SER A 70 3.84 -0.95 15.03
C SER A 70 3.60 0.56 14.98
N LEU A 71 2.50 1.07 15.55
CA LEU A 71 2.26 2.52 15.67
C LEU A 71 3.33 3.23 16.50
N THR A 72 3.75 2.63 17.62
CA THR A 72 4.79 3.21 18.50
C THR A 72 6.14 3.25 17.79
N VAL A 73 6.51 2.19 17.07
CA VAL A 73 7.73 2.15 16.25
C VAL A 73 7.67 3.19 15.13
N MET A 74 6.55 3.32 14.43
CA MET A 74 6.39 4.34 13.39
C MET A 74 6.54 5.76 13.96
N LEU A 75 5.89 6.07 15.08
CA LEU A 75 6.00 7.38 15.75
C LEU A 75 7.45 7.65 16.19
N ALA A 76 8.13 6.68 16.80
CA ALA A 76 9.51 6.85 17.22
C ALA A 76 10.45 7.16 16.05
N ILE A 77 10.28 6.47 14.92
CA ILE A 77 11.08 6.72 13.72
C ILE A 77 10.75 8.08 13.11
N PHE A 78 9.48 8.48 13.05
CA PHE A 78 9.11 9.81 12.55
C PHE A 78 9.69 10.93 13.42
N VAL A 79 9.65 10.82 14.74
CA VAL A 79 10.30 11.76 15.66
C VAL A 79 11.82 11.83 15.43
N VAL A 80 12.48 10.69 15.23
CA VAL A 80 13.91 10.64 14.87
C VAL A 80 14.16 11.40 13.57
N MET A 81 13.33 11.19 12.55
CA MET A 81 13.44 11.93 11.27
C MET A 81 13.21 13.43 11.46
N THR A 82 12.22 13.84 12.26
CA THR A 82 11.95 15.26 12.59
C THR A 82 13.17 15.93 13.23
N VAL A 83 13.83 15.25 14.18
CA VAL A 83 15.05 15.76 14.82
C VAL A 83 16.21 15.84 13.83
N LEU A 84 16.40 14.79 13.02
CA LEU A 84 17.49 14.72 12.04
C LEU A 84 17.43 15.86 11.00
N VAL A 85 16.24 16.36 10.66
CA VAL A 85 16.09 17.48 9.70
C VAL A 85 16.70 18.79 10.23
N LYS A 86 16.75 19.00 11.56
CA LYS A 86 17.36 20.19 12.17
C LYS A 86 18.86 20.06 12.43
N VAL A 87 19.45 18.88 12.25
CA VAL A 87 20.87 18.63 12.57
C VAL A 87 21.75 18.92 11.36
N ASP A 88 22.71 19.83 11.52
CA ASP A 88 23.68 20.16 10.48
C ASP A 88 24.47 18.92 10.03
N THR A 89 24.18 18.47 8.81
CA THR A 89 24.64 17.19 8.27
C THR A 89 25.83 17.32 7.31
N SER A 90 26.34 18.53 7.15
CA SER A 90 27.37 18.90 6.16
C SER A 90 28.70 18.17 6.34
N SER A 91 28.97 17.63 7.53
CA SER A 91 30.20 16.88 7.83
C SER A 91 30.05 15.34 7.73
N TRP A 92 28.82 14.79 7.72
CA TRP A 92 28.58 13.34 7.78
C TRP A 92 27.41 12.86 6.89
N THR A 93 27.42 13.28 5.63
CA THR A 93 26.35 12.97 4.65
C THR A 93 26.13 11.47 4.42
N TYR A 94 27.21 10.68 4.36
CA TYR A 94 27.12 9.21 4.21
C TYR A 94 26.41 8.53 5.37
N GLY A 95 26.63 9.03 6.59
CA GLY A 95 25.97 8.51 7.77
C GLY A 95 24.51 8.85 7.85
N PHE A 96 24.16 10.11 7.55
CA PHE A 96 22.77 10.53 7.45
C PHE A 96 22.01 9.74 6.39
N PHE A 97 22.63 9.49 5.24
CA PHE A 97 22.08 8.63 4.21
C PHE A 97 21.83 7.21 4.75
N ALA A 98 22.82 6.59 5.39
CA ALA A 98 22.67 5.25 5.97
C ALA A 98 21.56 5.20 7.04
N VAL A 99 21.52 6.18 7.94
CA VAL A 99 20.47 6.32 8.97
C VAL A 99 19.10 6.47 8.34
N THR A 100 18.97 7.32 7.30
CA THR A 100 17.71 7.54 6.58
C THR A 100 17.20 6.26 5.91
N ILE A 101 18.09 5.51 5.26
CA ILE A 101 17.75 4.23 4.62
C ILE A 101 17.31 3.19 5.66
N VAL A 102 17.99 3.10 6.81
CA VAL A 102 17.62 2.20 7.92
C VAL A 102 16.27 2.61 8.51
N CYS A 103 16.06 3.90 8.77
CA CYS A 103 14.78 4.43 9.26
C CYS A 103 13.65 4.10 8.29
N MET A 104 13.88 4.28 6.99
CA MET A 104 12.92 3.94 5.95
C MET A 104 12.57 2.45 5.93
N ALA A 105 13.57 1.57 6.07
CA ALA A 105 13.37 0.12 6.13
C ALA A 105 12.51 -0.28 7.33
N ILE A 106 12.82 0.24 8.53
CA ILE A 106 12.05 0.00 9.74
C ILE A 106 10.63 0.54 9.60
N LEU A 107 10.49 1.78 9.09
CA LEU A 107 9.19 2.42 8.89
C LEU A 107 8.31 1.62 7.94
N SER A 108 8.86 1.15 6.82
CA SER A 108 8.11 0.36 5.83
C SER A 108 7.68 -1.00 6.38
N GLY A 109 8.56 -1.66 7.14
CA GLY A 109 8.24 -2.92 7.84
C GLY A 109 7.14 -2.73 8.88
N ALA A 110 7.25 -1.72 9.73
CA ALA A 110 6.25 -1.38 10.75
C ALA A 110 4.90 -0.99 10.14
N ALA A 111 4.90 -0.16 9.08
CA ALA A 111 3.69 0.21 8.35
C ALA A 111 3.01 -1.00 7.70
N THR A 112 3.78 -1.97 7.21
CA THR A 112 3.23 -3.21 6.64
C THR A 112 2.58 -4.08 7.71
N ILE A 113 3.23 -4.24 8.87
CA ILE A 113 2.65 -4.95 10.03
C ILE A 113 1.37 -4.25 10.49
N PHE A 114 1.38 -2.92 10.60
CA PHE A 114 0.22 -2.11 10.97
C PHE A 114 -0.96 -2.35 10.01
N ASN A 115 -0.74 -2.11 8.71
CA ASN A 115 -1.78 -2.27 7.70
C ASN A 115 -2.36 -3.68 7.72
N SER A 116 -1.50 -4.70 7.68
CA SER A 116 -1.94 -6.10 7.66
C SER A 116 -2.69 -6.51 8.94
N SER A 117 -2.27 -6.01 10.10
CA SER A 117 -2.95 -6.29 11.38
C SER A 117 -4.32 -5.60 11.48
N ILE A 118 -4.43 -4.36 10.99
CA ILE A 118 -5.69 -3.62 10.94
C ILE A 118 -6.66 -4.23 9.91
N PHE A 119 -6.17 -4.71 8.77
CA PHE A 119 -6.97 -5.52 7.84
C PHE A 119 -7.48 -6.81 8.46
N GLY A 120 -6.65 -7.50 9.26
CA GLY A 120 -7.09 -8.64 10.06
C GLY A 120 -8.21 -8.24 11.05
N MET A 121 -7.97 -7.22 11.87
CA MET A 121 -8.94 -6.73 12.84
C MET A 121 -10.29 -6.37 12.21
N THR A 122 -10.27 -5.61 11.11
CA THR A 122 -11.49 -5.20 10.40
C THR A 122 -12.22 -6.36 9.75
N GLY A 123 -11.56 -7.49 9.50
CA GLY A 123 -12.21 -8.72 9.05
C GLY A 123 -13.32 -9.20 9.99
N SER A 124 -13.18 -8.96 11.30
CA SER A 124 -14.20 -9.30 12.31
C SER A 124 -15.35 -8.30 12.38
N PHE A 125 -15.16 -7.09 11.88
CA PHE A 125 -16.18 -6.02 11.87
C PHE A 125 -17.09 -6.06 10.64
N PRO A 126 -18.27 -5.43 10.65
CA PRO A 126 -19.11 -5.32 9.46
C PRO A 126 -18.36 -4.71 8.26
N MET A 127 -18.79 -5.09 7.05
CA MET A 127 -18.15 -4.69 5.78
C MET A 127 -17.94 -3.17 5.63
N ARG A 128 -18.85 -2.37 6.20
CA ARG A 128 -18.76 -0.91 6.22
C ARG A 128 -17.48 -0.39 6.90
N ASN A 129 -16.98 -1.08 7.93
CA ASN A 129 -15.78 -0.66 8.65
C ASN A 129 -14.51 -1.01 7.86
N SER A 130 -14.46 -2.18 7.21
CA SER A 130 -13.40 -2.52 6.26
C SER A 130 -13.36 -1.55 5.08
N GLN A 131 -14.53 -1.16 4.56
CA GLN A 131 -14.64 -0.16 3.49
C GLN A 131 -14.09 1.20 3.95
N ALA A 132 -14.49 1.69 5.13
CA ALA A 132 -14.02 2.96 5.66
C ALA A 132 -12.49 2.98 5.86
N LEU A 133 -11.92 1.87 6.35
CA LEU A 133 -10.47 1.71 6.46
C LEU A 133 -9.79 1.80 5.08
N ILE A 134 -10.28 1.05 4.10
CA ILE A 134 -9.73 1.00 2.74
C ILE A 134 -9.82 2.36 2.04
N ALA A 135 -10.95 3.06 2.19
CA ALA A 135 -11.13 4.42 1.68
C ALA A 135 -10.19 5.41 2.39
N GLY A 136 -10.00 5.27 3.70
CA GLY A 136 -9.03 6.06 4.48
C GLY A 136 -7.60 5.97 3.94
N GLY A 137 -7.17 4.77 3.54
CA GLY A 137 -5.87 4.57 2.89
C GLY A 137 -5.72 5.37 1.58
N ALA A 138 -6.75 5.39 0.73
CA ALA A 138 -6.73 6.18 -0.50
C ALA A 138 -6.82 7.68 -0.25
N MET A 139 -7.60 8.13 0.74
CA MET A 139 -7.62 9.55 1.13
C MET A 139 -6.21 10.03 1.53
N GLY A 140 -5.46 9.21 2.27
CA GLY A 140 -4.05 9.51 2.60
C GLY A 140 -3.18 9.67 1.34
N GLY A 141 -3.40 8.84 0.32
CA GLY A 141 -2.74 8.96 -0.98
C GLY A 141 -3.09 10.26 -1.72
N THR A 142 -4.37 10.63 -1.77
CA THR A 142 -4.82 11.90 -2.38
C THR A 142 -4.25 13.11 -1.64
N VAL A 143 -4.29 13.12 -0.29
CA VAL A 143 -3.70 14.19 0.52
C VAL A 143 -2.20 14.28 0.28
N SER A 144 -1.48 13.15 0.14
CA SER A 144 -0.06 13.15 -0.23
C SER A 144 0.18 13.79 -1.60
N ALA A 145 -0.66 13.50 -2.60
CA ALA A 145 -0.50 14.04 -3.94
C ALA A 145 -0.76 15.56 -3.98
N VAL A 146 -1.78 16.03 -3.25
CA VAL A 146 -2.04 17.46 -3.09
C VAL A 146 -0.88 18.15 -2.37
N ALA A 147 -0.38 17.56 -1.29
CA ALA A 147 0.78 18.05 -0.56
C ALA A 147 2.01 18.21 -1.44
N SER A 148 2.35 17.19 -2.24
CA SER A 148 3.46 17.25 -3.21
C SER A 148 3.26 18.33 -4.27
N LEU A 149 2.02 18.55 -4.72
CA LEU A 149 1.71 19.60 -5.70
C LEU A 149 1.83 21.01 -5.10
N VAL A 150 1.37 21.19 -3.86
CA VAL A 150 1.50 22.46 -3.12
C VAL A 150 2.97 22.76 -2.87
N ASP A 151 3.75 21.78 -2.42
CA ASP A 151 5.20 21.93 -2.22
C ASP A 151 5.92 22.32 -3.52
N LEU A 152 5.55 21.70 -4.64
CA LEU A 152 6.08 22.02 -5.96
C LEU A 152 5.75 23.46 -6.43
N ALA A 153 4.63 24.02 -5.96
CA ALA A 153 4.15 25.36 -6.33
C ALA A 153 4.62 26.46 -5.38
N ALA A 154 4.81 26.16 -4.08
CA ALA A 154 4.98 27.14 -3.02
C ALA A 154 6.35 27.11 -2.32
N SER A 155 7.16 26.06 -2.48
CA SER A 155 8.41 25.96 -1.72
C SER A 155 9.48 26.95 -2.21
N SER A 156 9.84 27.89 -1.34
CA SER A 156 11.04 28.72 -1.45
C SER A 156 12.22 28.15 -0.66
N ASP A 157 11.95 27.33 0.36
CA ASP A 157 12.96 26.65 1.17
C ASP A 157 12.50 25.22 1.53
N VAL A 158 13.33 24.23 1.22
CA VAL A 158 12.98 22.80 1.26
C VAL A 158 12.97 22.27 2.70
N THR A 159 13.76 22.88 3.59
CA THR A 159 13.94 22.43 4.98
C THR A 159 12.68 22.69 5.80
N ASP A 160 12.08 23.88 5.66
CA ASP A 160 10.87 24.25 6.39
C ASP A 160 9.65 23.47 5.89
N SER A 161 9.55 23.21 4.59
CA SER A 161 8.57 22.28 4.02
C SER A 161 8.72 20.87 4.62
N ALA A 162 9.94 20.31 4.63
CA ALA A 162 10.19 18.97 5.16
C ALA A 162 9.83 18.87 6.64
N LEU A 163 10.22 19.86 7.45
CA LEU A 163 9.86 19.94 8.86
C LEU A 163 8.35 19.98 9.07
N ALA A 164 7.63 20.79 8.30
CA ALA A 164 6.18 20.88 8.38
C ALA A 164 5.52 19.52 8.06
N PHE A 165 6.02 18.79 7.06
CA PHE A 165 5.52 17.45 6.73
C PHE A 165 5.76 16.43 7.84
N PHE A 166 6.98 16.36 8.39
CA PHE A 166 7.30 15.42 9.45
C PHE A 166 6.54 15.72 10.75
N LEU A 167 6.45 16.99 11.15
CA LEU A 167 5.65 17.40 12.32
C LEU A 167 4.17 17.10 12.15
N THR A 168 3.62 17.36 10.96
CA THR A 168 2.23 17.02 10.66
C THR A 168 2.02 15.50 10.79
N ALA A 169 2.94 14.69 10.25
CA ALA A 169 2.87 13.23 10.37
C ALA A 169 2.96 12.76 11.84
N ASP A 170 3.82 13.36 12.66
CA ASP A 170 3.94 13.07 14.11
C ASP A 170 2.61 13.34 14.84
N ILE A 171 1.97 14.48 14.60
CA ILE A 171 0.68 14.84 15.20
C ILE A 171 -0.41 13.84 14.79
N PHE A 172 -0.50 13.51 13.50
CA PHE A 172 -1.48 12.55 13.00
C PHE A 172 -1.23 11.13 13.56
N LEU A 173 0.02 10.70 13.68
CA LEU A 173 0.36 9.41 14.28
C LEU A 173 0.03 9.38 15.78
N GLY A 174 0.36 10.44 16.52
CA GLY A 174 -0.01 10.57 17.93
C GLY A 174 -1.53 10.53 18.15
N LEU A 175 -2.29 11.22 17.30
CA LEU A 175 -3.75 11.16 17.29
C LEU A 175 -4.26 9.74 17.00
N CYS A 176 -3.69 9.06 16.00
CA CYS A 176 -4.02 7.67 15.67
C CYS A 176 -3.78 6.72 16.86
N VAL A 177 -2.66 6.88 17.58
CA VAL A 177 -2.39 6.11 18.82
C VAL A 177 -3.46 6.38 19.87
N GLY A 178 -3.79 7.64 20.13
CA GLY A 178 -4.81 8.03 21.10
C GLY A 178 -6.20 7.45 20.77
N LEU A 179 -6.62 7.57 19.51
CA LEU A 179 -7.89 7.01 19.03
C LEU A 179 -7.91 5.48 19.12
N TYR A 180 -6.78 4.82 18.82
CA TYR A 180 -6.67 3.37 18.95
C TYR A 180 -6.77 2.90 20.40
N LEU A 181 -6.16 3.62 21.36
CA LEU A 181 -6.28 3.32 22.79
C LEU A 181 -7.69 3.57 23.34
N LEU A 182 -8.47 4.46 22.72
CA LEU A 182 -9.86 4.70 23.06
C LEU A 182 -10.80 3.60 22.52
N LEU A 183 -10.40 2.90 21.46
CA LEU A 183 -11.22 1.90 20.77
C LEU A 183 -11.77 0.80 21.70
N PRO A 184 -11.00 0.19 22.64
CA PRO A 184 -11.51 -0.84 23.55
C PRO A 184 -12.53 -0.33 24.59
N ARG A 185 -12.63 1.00 24.78
CA ARG A 185 -13.62 1.61 25.68
C ARG A 185 -15.00 1.73 25.03
N LEU A 186 -15.09 1.65 23.70
CA LEU A 186 -16.37 1.67 23.00
C LEU A 186 -17.05 0.29 23.08
N GLU A 187 -18.31 0.26 23.53
CA GLU A 187 -19.11 -0.97 23.65
C GLU A 187 -19.25 -1.69 22.30
N TYR A 188 -19.41 -0.92 21.23
CA TYR A 188 -19.48 -1.42 19.86
C TYR A 188 -18.22 -2.22 19.47
N ALA A 189 -17.03 -1.68 19.75
CA ALA A 189 -15.78 -2.38 19.45
C ALA A 189 -15.64 -3.64 20.29
N ARG A 190 -15.98 -3.58 21.58
CA ARG A 190 -15.93 -4.73 22.49
C ARG A 190 -16.80 -5.90 22.02
N TYR A 191 -17.96 -5.61 21.41
CA TYR A 191 -18.83 -6.65 20.85
C TYR A 191 -18.19 -7.39 19.66
N TYR A 192 -17.48 -6.67 18.80
CA TYR A 192 -16.83 -7.29 17.62
C TYR A 192 -15.47 -7.93 17.92
N LEU A 193 -14.72 -7.39 18.90
CA LEU A 193 -13.40 -7.89 19.30
C LEU A 193 -13.41 -9.03 20.32
N LYS A 194 -14.55 -9.35 20.97
CA LYS A 194 -14.63 -10.51 21.87
C LYS A 194 -14.27 -11.79 21.09
N PRO A 195 -13.28 -12.57 21.54
CA PRO A 195 -12.96 -13.86 20.93
C PRO A 195 -14.20 -14.76 20.97
N VAL A 196 -14.64 -15.22 19.80
CA VAL A 196 -15.65 -16.29 19.73
C VAL A 196 -14.90 -17.59 20.02
N TRP A 197 -15.24 -18.24 21.13
CA TRP A 197 -14.71 -19.57 21.44
C TRP A 197 -15.19 -20.56 20.38
N PRO A 198 -14.33 -21.45 19.85
CA PRO A 198 -14.73 -22.38 18.81
C PRO A 198 -15.83 -23.29 19.33
N ALA A 199 -17.05 -23.11 18.82
CA ALA A 199 -18.01 -24.20 18.81
C ALA A 199 -17.54 -25.16 17.71
N HIS A 200 -17.48 -26.46 18.02
CA HIS A 200 -17.09 -27.52 17.09
C HIS A 200 -17.83 -27.41 15.73
N VAL A 201 -17.19 -26.92 14.66
CA VAL A 201 -17.79 -26.90 13.29
C VAL A 201 -16.96 -27.69 12.26
N PHE A 202 -15.98 -28.47 12.70
CA PHE A 202 -15.29 -29.45 11.83
C PHE A 202 -15.37 -30.87 12.41
N SER A 203 -16.59 -31.41 12.50
CA SER A 203 -16.82 -32.85 12.40
C SER A 203 -17.71 -33.09 11.19
N GLY A 204 -17.09 -33.19 10.02
CA GLY A 204 -17.68 -33.84 8.88
C GLY A 204 -17.22 -35.29 8.89
N GLU A 205 -17.95 -36.15 9.61
CA GLU A 205 -17.91 -37.59 9.41
C GLU A 205 -19.35 -38.08 9.28
N GLU A 206 -19.57 -38.88 8.25
CA GLU A 206 -20.85 -39.42 7.83
C GLU A 206 -21.53 -40.19 8.97
N GLN A 207 -22.76 -39.81 9.29
CA GLN A 207 -23.56 -40.46 10.31
C GLN A 207 -24.20 -41.72 9.74
N LEU A 208 -23.66 -42.88 10.08
CA LEU A 208 -24.33 -44.18 9.97
C LEU A 208 -24.82 -44.59 11.37
N PRO A 209 -26.09 -45.03 11.54
CA PRO A 209 -26.66 -45.25 12.87
C PRO A 209 -26.31 -46.65 13.38
N GLN A 210 -25.65 -46.77 14.53
CA GLN A 210 -25.67 -47.99 15.33
C GLN A 210 -25.71 -47.72 16.83
N ASP A 211 -26.71 -48.31 17.46
CA ASP A 211 -26.98 -48.41 18.89
C ASP A 211 -25.85 -49.12 19.66
N SER A 212 -25.43 -48.56 20.80
CA SER A 212 -25.39 -49.24 22.12
C SER A 212 -24.57 -48.46 23.18
N PRO A 213 -24.92 -48.56 24.48
CA PRO A 213 -24.34 -47.76 25.56
C PRO A 213 -23.16 -48.45 26.26
N ASN A 214 -22.11 -47.69 26.61
CA ASN A 214 -21.36 -47.77 27.88
C ASN A 214 -20.11 -46.88 27.85
N ALA A 215 -19.97 -46.02 28.87
CA ALA A 215 -18.79 -45.20 29.15
C ALA A 215 -17.62 -46.07 29.67
N PRO A 216 -16.37 -45.57 29.72
CA PRO A 216 -15.99 -44.69 30.83
C PRO A 216 -15.08 -43.50 30.46
N LEU A 217 -15.07 -42.54 31.39
CA LEU A 217 -14.27 -41.31 31.40
C LEU A 217 -12.77 -41.56 31.15
N VAL A 218 -12.21 -40.88 30.15
CA VAL A 218 -10.76 -40.73 29.95
C VAL A 218 -10.43 -39.23 29.79
N ALA A 219 -9.33 -38.85 30.43
CA ALA A 219 -8.83 -37.52 30.77
C ALA A 219 -8.81 -36.44 29.66
N PRO A 220 -8.79 -35.14 30.03
CA PRO A 220 -8.68 -34.04 29.06
C PRO A 220 -7.26 -34.00 28.45
N GLY A 221 -7.11 -34.66 27.31
CA GLY A 221 -5.89 -34.66 26.50
C GLY A 221 -5.65 -33.33 25.80
N SER A 222 -4.45 -32.79 26.00
CA SER A 222 -3.69 -31.87 25.14
C SER A 222 -4.44 -30.73 24.43
N ARG A 223 -4.24 -29.52 24.95
CA ARG A 223 -4.39 -28.24 24.23
C ARG A 223 -3.48 -28.23 23.00
N ASP A 224 -3.98 -28.66 21.85
CA ASP A 224 -3.38 -28.25 20.59
C ASP A 224 -3.80 -26.80 20.32
N SER A 225 -2.81 -25.91 20.41
CA SER A 225 -2.87 -24.55 19.92
C SER A 225 -3.24 -24.60 18.43
N SER A 226 -4.53 -24.51 18.14
CA SER A 226 -5.10 -24.62 16.80
C SER A 226 -4.53 -23.51 15.93
N THR A 227 -3.47 -23.83 15.17
CA THR A 227 -3.13 -23.02 14.00
C THR A 227 -4.39 -23.01 13.12
N PRO A 228 -4.96 -21.83 12.81
CA PRO A 228 -6.08 -21.79 11.89
C PRO A 228 -5.65 -22.47 10.60
N PRO A 229 -6.42 -23.43 10.07
CA PRO A 229 -5.95 -24.27 8.99
C PRO A 229 -5.83 -23.39 7.73
N LEU A 230 -4.60 -23.02 7.39
CA LEU A 230 -4.27 -22.05 6.34
C LEU A 230 -4.71 -22.52 4.96
N ARG A 231 -4.58 -23.82 4.70
CA ARG A 231 -4.93 -24.43 3.43
C ARG A 231 -6.41 -24.27 3.10
N PRO A 232 -7.36 -24.52 4.04
CA PRO A 232 -8.76 -24.14 3.89
C PRO A 232 -9.01 -22.65 3.60
N ILE A 233 -8.34 -21.75 4.32
CA ILE A 233 -8.51 -20.29 4.12
C ILE A 233 -8.08 -19.93 2.70
N LEU A 234 -6.85 -20.28 2.31
CA LEU A 234 -6.30 -20.01 0.99
C LEU A 234 -7.16 -20.62 -0.13
N LYS A 235 -7.64 -21.86 0.05
CA LYS A 235 -8.53 -22.51 -0.93
C LYS A 235 -9.86 -21.77 -1.08
N LYS A 236 -10.41 -21.25 0.02
CA LYS A 236 -11.68 -20.52 0.01
C LYS A 236 -11.53 -19.12 -0.57
N THR A 237 -10.40 -18.45 -0.32
CA THR A 237 -10.14 -17.07 -0.76
C THR A 237 -9.45 -16.96 -2.10
N ALA A 238 -8.97 -18.08 -2.69
CA ALA A 238 -8.16 -18.09 -3.91
C ALA A 238 -8.75 -17.26 -5.06
N GLY A 239 -10.06 -17.36 -5.32
CA GLY A 239 -10.71 -16.60 -6.40
C GLY A 239 -10.69 -15.09 -6.16
N LEU A 240 -10.97 -14.65 -4.93
CA LEU A 240 -10.89 -13.23 -4.55
C LEU A 240 -9.44 -12.75 -4.53
N GLY A 241 -8.52 -13.59 -4.05
CA GLY A 241 -7.08 -13.33 -4.03
C GLY A 241 -6.52 -13.12 -5.43
N PHE A 242 -6.87 -14.00 -6.39
CA PHE A 242 -6.49 -13.85 -7.80
C PHE A 242 -6.96 -12.52 -8.36
N CYS A 243 -8.21 -12.12 -8.09
CA CYS A 243 -8.73 -10.83 -8.54
C CYS A 243 -7.92 -9.66 -7.97
N VAL A 244 -7.63 -9.64 -6.67
CA VAL A 244 -6.83 -8.58 -6.04
C VAL A 244 -5.42 -8.52 -6.62
N ILE A 245 -4.76 -9.68 -6.71
CA ILE A 245 -3.41 -9.80 -7.28
C ILE A 245 -3.40 -9.25 -8.70
N TYR A 246 -4.35 -9.65 -9.54
CA TYR A 246 -4.36 -9.26 -10.95
C TYR A 246 -4.67 -7.77 -11.15
N VAL A 247 -5.65 -7.24 -10.40
CA VAL A 247 -5.98 -5.80 -10.44
C VAL A 247 -4.76 -4.95 -10.07
N LEU A 248 -4.07 -5.33 -9.00
CA LEU A 248 -2.89 -4.59 -8.52
C LEU A 248 -1.66 -4.85 -9.39
N PHE A 249 -1.55 -6.02 -9.99
CA PHE A 249 -0.52 -6.35 -10.97
C PHE A 249 -0.60 -5.41 -12.16
N VAL A 250 -1.75 -5.33 -12.84
CA VAL A 250 -1.94 -4.43 -14.00
C VAL A 250 -1.76 -2.97 -13.59
N THR A 251 -2.24 -2.60 -12.40
CA THR A 251 -2.11 -1.21 -11.93
C THR A 251 -0.66 -0.84 -11.62
N SER A 252 0.09 -1.70 -10.96
CA SER A 252 1.51 -1.45 -10.64
C SER A 252 2.42 -1.60 -11.86
N LEU A 253 1.97 -2.35 -12.87
CA LEU A 253 2.62 -2.43 -14.18
C LEU A 253 2.59 -1.06 -14.89
N ILE A 254 1.44 -0.37 -14.83
CA ILE A 254 1.22 0.92 -15.50
C ILE A 254 1.69 2.09 -14.63
N PHE A 255 1.24 2.16 -13.38
CA PHE A 255 1.50 3.25 -12.45
C PHE A 255 2.49 2.83 -11.35
N PRO A 256 3.57 3.60 -11.10
CA PRO A 256 3.93 4.85 -11.77
C PRO A 256 4.76 4.66 -13.06
N ALA A 257 5.41 3.51 -13.26
CA ALA A 257 6.52 3.36 -14.21
C ALA A 257 6.21 3.76 -15.66
N ILE A 258 5.02 3.44 -16.18
CA ILE A 258 4.63 3.83 -17.53
C ILE A 258 4.04 5.24 -17.54
N SER A 259 3.13 5.51 -16.60
CA SER A 259 2.35 6.75 -16.59
C SER A 259 3.16 8.00 -16.26
N THR A 260 4.28 7.90 -15.53
CA THR A 260 5.15 9.06 -15.25
C THR A 260 5.99 9.49 -16.45
N ASN A 261 6.23 8.58 -17.39
CA ASN A 261 6.99 8.83 -18.61
C ASN A 261 6.09 9.34 -19.76
N ILE A 262 4.79 9.51 -19.52
CA ILE A 262 3.88 10.13 -20.49
C ILE A 262 3.98 11.64 -20.37
N GLU A 263 4.41 12.29 -21.44
CA GLU A 263 4.59 13.74 -21.51
C GLU A 263 3.46 14.42 -22.30
N SER A 264 3.19 15.69 -21.99
CA SER A 264 2.26 16.51 -22.78
C SER A 264 2.76 16.66 -24.22
N LEU A 265 1.86 16.52 -25.19
CA LEU A 265 2.16 16.77 -26.61
C LEU A 265 2.55 18.23 -26.87
N ASN A 266 2.06 19.14 -26.02
CA ASN A 266 2.34 20.58 -26.09
C ASN A 266 3.51 21.01 -25.19
N LYS A 267 4.41 20.08 -24.81
CA LYS A 267 5.62 20.41 -24.02
C LYS A 267 6.49 21.50 -24.68
N GLY A 268 6.53 21.54 -26.01
CA GLY A 268 7.23 22.56 -26.80
C GLY A 268 6.66 23.99 -26.69
N SER A 269 5.46 24.17 -26.13
CA SER A 269 4.89 25.51 -25.89
C SER A 269 5.57 26.28 -24.76
N GLY A 270 6.39 25.61 -23.93
CA GLY A 270 7.10 26.23 -22.80
C GLY A 270 6.20 26.60 -21.62
N SER A 271 4.90 26.27 -21.65
CA SER A 271 4.00 26.53 -20.52
C SER A 271 4.39 25.70 -19.30
N LEU A 272 4.34 26.32 -18.11
CA LEU A 272 4.57 25.64 -16.83
C LEU A 272 3.58 24.48 -16.62
N TRP A 273 2.37 24.58 -17.18
CA TRP A 273 1.33 23.56 -17.08
C TRP A 273 1.67 22.28 -17.85
N THR A 274 2.28 22.40 -19.03
CA THR A 274 2.62 21.27 -19.90
C THR A 274 3.96 20.64 -19.52
N THR A 275 4.84 21.41 -18.88
CA THR A 275 6.22 20.97 -18.54
C THR A 275 6.36 20.52 -17.09
N LYS A 276 5.92 21.34 -16.12
CA LYS A 276 6.16 21.10 -14.67
C LYS A 276 4.98 20.41 -13.98
N PHE A 277 3.75 20.82 -14.29
CA PHE A 277 2.56 20.36 -13.57
C PHE A 277 1.81 19.19 -14.23
N PHE A 278 2.09 18.89 -15.50
CA PHE A 278 1.37 17.85 -16.23
C PHE A 278 1.38 16.50 -15.50
N VAL A 279 2.56 15.92 -15.28
CA VAL A 279 2.69 14.58 -14.66
C VAL A 279 2.15 14.57 -13.21
N PRO A 280 2.49 15.52 -12.31
CA PRO A 280 1.87 15.59 -10.98
C PRO A 280 0.35 15.64 -10.99
N LEU A 281 -0.26 16.37 -11.93
CA LEU A 281 -1.72 16.51 -12.03
C LEU A 281 -2.38 15.30 -12.68
N THR A 282 -1.95 14.93 -13.89
CA THR A 282 -2.62 13.92 -14.72
C THR A 282 -2.30 12.50 -14.27
N THR A 283 -1.10 12.26 -13.74
CA THR A 283 -0.67 10.92 -13.32
C THR A 283 -0.86 10.71 -11.83
N PHE A 284 -0.39 11.61 -10.96
CA PHE A 284 -0.45 11.37 -9.51
C PHE A 284 -1.77 11.80 -8.88
N LEU A 285 -2.15 13.07 -9.00
CA LEU A 285 -3.35 13.60 -8.35
C LEU A 285 -4.62 12.93 -8.90
N LEU A 286 -4.76 12.89 -10.23
CA LEU A 286 -5.92 12.33 -10.89
C LEU A 286 -6.10 10.84 -10.60
N TYR A 287 -5.02 10.04 -10.62
CA TYR A 287 -5.06 8.63 -10.24
C TYR A 287 -5.53 8.45 -8.79
N ASN A 288 -4.90 9.15 -7.83
CA ASN A 288 -5.24 9.01 -6.42
C ASN A 288 -6.68 9.47 -6.13
N PHE A 289 -7.15 10.53 -6.77
CA PHE A 289 -8.53 11.00 -6.62
C PHE A 289 -9.53 10.00 -7.25
N ALA A 290 -9.25 9.50 -8.45
CA ALA A 290 -10.10 8.50 -9.09
C ALA A 290 -10.13 7.18 -8.29
N ASP A 291 -8.99 6.73 -7.74
CA ASP A 291 -8.92 5.57 -6.84
C ASP A 291 -9.79 5.77 -5.61
N LEU A 292 -9.69 6.93 -4.95
CA LEU A 292 -10.54 7.28 -3.83
C LEU A 292 -12.04 7.22 -4.19
N CYS A 293 -12.44 7.82 -5.32
CA CYS A 293 -13.81 7.75 -5.82
C CYS A 293 -14.25 6.30 -6.04
N GLY A 294 -13.42 5.48 -6.68
CA GLY A 294 -13.69 4.05 -6.88
C GLY A 294 -13.93 3.29 -5.57
N ARG A 295 -13.09 3.53 -4.56
CA ARG A 295 -13.27 2.93 -3.22
C ARG A 295 -14.52 3.45 -2.52
N GLN A 296 -14.85 4.73 -2.69
CA GLN A 296 -16.01 5.33 -2.05
C GLN A 296 -17.33 4.81 -2.65
N ILE A 297 -17.36 4.53 -3.96
CA ILE A 297 -18.54 3.91 -4.60
C ILE A 297 -18.86 2.55 -3.96
N THR A 298 -17.85 1.77 -3.52
CA THR A 298 -18.08 0.48 -2.84
C THR A 298 -18.79 0.59 -1.48
N ALA A 299 -18.90 1.80 -0.90
CA ALA A 299 -19.71 2.04 0.29
C ALA A 299 -21.22 1.91 0.01
N TRP A 300 -21.63 2.25 -1.22
CA TRP A 300 -23.04 2.27 -1.63
C TRP A 300 -23.38 1.12 -2.57
N ILE A 301 -22.47 0.76 -3.47
CA ILE A 301 -22.69 -0.24 -4.52
C ILE A 301 -21.65 -1.34 -4.39
N GLN A 302 -22.09 -2.52 -3.97
CA GLN A 302 -21.24 -3.71 -3.78
C GLN A 302 -21.58 -4.78 -4.83
N VAL A 303 -21.33 -4.45 -6.09
CA VAL A 303 -21.62 -5.32 -7.24
C VAL A 303 -20.38 -5.36 -8.14
N PRO A 304 -19.90 -6.52 -8.61
CA PRO A 304 -20.47 -7.86 -8.48
C PRO A 304 -20.25 -8.50 -7.10
N GLY A 305 -21.11 -9.46 -6.75
CA GLY A 305 -21.02 -10.21 -5.50
C GLY A 305 -19.82 -11.18 -5.45
N PRO A 306 -19.49 -11.74 -4.28
CA PRO A 306 -18.26 -12.50 -4.03
C PRO A 306 -18.10 -13.81 -4.82
N ARG A 307 -19.21 -14.38 -5.34
CA ARG A 307 -19.20 -15.61 -6.15
C ARG A 307 -19.38 -15.38 -7.64
N SER A 308 -19.55 -14.12 -8.06
CA SER A 308 -19.83 -13.80 -9.45
C SER A 308 -18.56 -13.88 -10.30
N GLN A 309 -18.67 -14.53 -11.46
CA GLN A 309 -17.59 -14.60 -12.46
C GLN A 309 -17.33 -13.25 -13.15
N LEU A 310 -18.20 -12.26 -12.94
CA LEU A 310 -18.00 -10.91 -13.45
C LEU A 310 -16.77 -10.23 -12.81
N LEU A 311 -16.47 -10.53 -11.54
CA LEU A 311 -15.35 -9.91 -10.83
C LEU A 311 -13.98 -10.25 -11.48
N PRO A 312 -13.62 -11.53 -11.69
CA PRO A 312 -12.40 -11.86 -12.41
C PRO A 312 -12.46 -11.43 -13.88
N GLY A 313 -13.62 -11.46 -14.55
CA GLY A 313 -13.76 -10.95 -15.92
C GLY A 313 -13.40 -9.47 -16.05
N LEU A 314 -13.91 -8.62 -15.14
CA LEU A 314 -13.57 -7.20 -15.09
C LEU A 314 -12.10 -6.96 -14.70
N ALA A 315 -11.51 -7.81 -13.85
CA ALA A 315 -10.09 -7.74 -13.54
C ALA A 315 -9.23 -8.02 -14.79
N LEU A 316 -9.56 -9.08 -15.56
CA LEU A 316 -8.87 -9.43 -16.80
C LEU A 316 -9.03 -8.36 -17.89
N LEU A 317 -10.22 -7.74 -17.98
CA LEU A 317 -10.47 -6.65 -18.92
C LEU A 317 -9.52 -5.45 -18.73
N ARG A 318 -9.00 -5.23 -17.51
CA ARG A 318 -8.02 -4.16 -17.26
C ARG A 318 -6.75 -4.30 -18.09
N THR A 319 -6.42 -5.49 -18.58
CA THR A 319 -5.24 -5.71 -19.41
C THR A 319 -5.31 -4.91 -20.72
N CYS A 320 -6.51 -4.57 -21.19
CA CYS A 320 -6.70 -3.65 -22.30
C CYS A 320 -6.19 -2.22 -22.01
N LEU A 321 -6.05 -1.82 -20.74
CA LEU A 321 -5.47 -0.53 -20.38
C LEU A 321 -3.97 -0.47 -20.69
N VAL A 322 -3.24 -1.58 -20.59
CA VAL A 322 -1.79 -1.62 -20.83
C VAL A 322 -1.43 -1.07 -22.23
N PRO A 323 -1.96 -1.61 -23.35
CA PRO A 323 -1.65 -1.06 -24.66
C PRO A 323 -2.14 0.39 -24.81
N LEU A 324 -3.28 0.76 -24.22
CA LEU A 324 -3.77 2.15 -24.28
C LEU A 324 -2.75 3.15 -23.72
N PHE A 325 -2.13 2.83 -22.58
CA PHE A 325 -1.06 3.65 -21.99
C PHE A 325 0.25 3.62 -22.82
N VAL A 326 0.62 2.45 -23.36
CA VAL A 326 1.82 2.33 -24.23
C VAL A 326 1.70 3.16 -25.52
N PHE A 327 0.48 3.36 -26.04
CA PHE A 327 0.23 4.19 -27.23
C PHE A 327 -0.02 5.68 -26.94
N CYS A 328 -0.07 6.11 -25.67
CA CYS A 328 -0.04 7.54 -25.29
C CYS A 328 1.33 8.17 -25.58
N ASN A 329 1.55 9.46 -25.37
CA ASN A 329 2.86 10.08 -25.63
C ASN A 329 3.94 9.73 -24.57
N TYR A 330 4.32 8.46 -24.47
CA TYR A 330 5.45 7.97 -23.66
C TYR A 330 6.78 8.46 -24.22
N GLN A 331 7.70 8.90 -23.36
CA GLN A 331 9.06 9.34 -23.72
C GLN A 331 10.09 8.85 -22.68
N PRO A 332 11.31 8.44 -23.09
CA PRO A 332 11.79 8.28 -24.47
C PRO A 332 11.26 6.99 -25.12
N ARG A 333 11.05 7.01 -26.44
CA ARG A 333 10.66 5.84 -27.25
C ARG A 333 11.86 5.27 -27.99
N VAL A 334 12.24 4.03 -27.70
CA VAL A 334 13.36 3.37 -28.38
C VAL A 334 12.84 2.42 -29.47
N HIS A 335 11.83 1.61 -29.14
CA HIS A 335 11.35 0.54 -30.02
C HIS A 335 9.98 0.84 -30.64
N LEU A 336 9.09 1.54 -29.94
CA LEU A 336 7.75 1.90 -30.43
C LEU A 336 7.64 3.39 -30.80
N GLN A 337 7.69 3.70 -32.10
CA GLN A 337 7.63 5.09 -32.60
C GLN A 337 6.20 5.65 -32.75
N THR A 338 5.17 4.80 -32.76
CA THR A 338 3.79 5.23 -33.06
C THR A 338 3.06 5.79 -31.83
N VAL A 339 2.63 7.05 -31.90
CA VAL A 339 1.71 7.67 -30.93
C VAL A 339 0.30 7.68 -31.53
N ALA A 340 -0.60 6.82 -31.02
CA ALA A 340 -1.96 6.73 -31.55
C ALA A 340 -2.88 7.84 -31.01
N PHE A 341 -2.60 8.33 -29.80
CA PHE A 341 -3.45 9.29 -29.10
C PHE A 341 -2.86 10.70 -29.15
N GLN A 342 -3.35 11.53 -30.08
CA GLN A 342 -2.87 12.88 -30.37
C GLN A 342 -3.57 13.98 -29.53
N SER A 343 -3.87 13.68 -28.26
CA SER A 343 -4.42 14.67 -27.31
C SER A 343 -4.04 14.35 -25.87
N ASP A 344 -3.73 15.38 -25.10
CA ASP A 344 -3.45 15.28 -23.65
C ASP A 344 -4.68 14.86 -22.82
N ALA A 345 -5.88 14.87 -23.42
CA ALA A 345 -7.11 14.38 -22.79
C ALA A 345 -7.12 12.85 -22.61
N TYR A 346 -6.49 12.10 -23.52
CA TYR A 346 -6.45 10.64 -23.46
C TYR A 346 -5.71 10.08 -22.24
N PRO A 347 -4.47 10.51 -21.92
CA PRO A 347 -3.78 10.03 -20.72
C PRO A 347 -4.52 10.40 -19.43
N ALA A 348 -5.20 11.55 -19.38
CA ALA A 348 -6.05 11.92 -18.24
C ALA A 348 -7.27 10.98 -18.11
N LEU A 349 -7.95 10.68 -19.22
CA LEU A 349 -9.09 9.75 -19.24
C LEU A 349 -8.66 8.34 -18.82
N PHE A 350 -7.57 7.82 -19.37
CA PHE A 350 -7.07 6.48 -19.05
C PHE A 350 -6.59 6.39 -17.60
N THR A 351 -5.95 7.43 -17.07
CA THR A 351 -5.55 7.48 -15.66
C THR A 351 -6.75 7.51 -14.72
N SER A 352 -7.79 8.26 -15.07
CA SER A 352 -9.05 8.27 -14.32
C SER A 352 -9.71 6.90 -14.32
N LEU A 353 -9.76 6.22 -15.48
CA LEU A 353 -10.31 4.87 -15.60
C LEU A 353 -9.48 3.84 -14.83
N LEU A 354 -8.14 3.93 -14.89
CA LEU A 354 -7.23 3.07 -14.16
C LEU A 354 -7.43 3.20 -12.64
N GLY A 355 -7.48 4.44 -12.14
CA GLY A 355 -7.70 4.75 -10.73
C GLY A 355 -9.08 4.28 -10.25
N LEU A 356 -10.16 4.71 -10.92
CA LEU A 356 -11.53 4.36 -10.53
C LEU A 356 -11.76 2.85 -10.52
N SER A 357 -11.35 2.16 -11.58
CA SER A 357 -11.45 0.71 -11.63
C SER A 357 -10.57 0.04 -10.56
N ASN A 358 -9.40 0.61 -10.21
CA ASN A 358 -8.51 0.04 -9.18
C ASN A 358 -9.16 0.14 -7.81
N GLY A 359 -9.64 1.33 -7.47
CA GLY A 359 -10.32 1.58 -6.21
C GLY A 359 -11.52 0.66 -6.03
N TYR A 360 -12.35 0.53 -7.06
CA TYR A 360 -13.54 -0.29 -7.01
C TYR A 360 -13.22 -1.80 -6.95
N LEU A 361 -12.48 -2.33 -7.95
CA LEU A 361 -12.25 -3.76 -8.10
C LEU A 361 -11.26 -4.35 -7.09
N SER A 362 -10.34 -3.55 -6.54
CA SER A 362 -9.47 -4.02 -5.45
C SER A 362 -10.21 -4.08 -4.12
N THR A 363 -11.12 -3.13 -3.87
CA THR A 363 -11.82 -3.00 -2.58
C THR A 363 -12.88 -4.07 -2.36
N LEU A 364 -13.63 -4.44 -3.40
CA LEU A 364 -14.66 -5.48 -3.29
C LEU A 364 -14.13 -6.80 -2.71
N PRO A 365 -13.10 -7.46 -3.30
CA PRO A 365 -12.55 -8.68 -2.73
C PRO A 365 -11.94 -8.50 -1.34
N LEU A 366 -11.31 -7.36 -1.03
CA LEU A 366 -10.76 -7.09 0.31
C LEU A 366 -11.87 -7.06 1.39
N ILE A 367 -13.04 -6.51 1.06
CA ILE A 367 -14.20 -6.48 1.95
C ILE A 367 -14.87 -7.86 2.03
N TYR A 368 -14.98 -8.57 0.89
CA TYR A 368 -15.63 -9.88 0.84
C TYR A 368 -14.81 -11.00 1.47
N GLY A 369 -13.48 -10.95 1.39
CA GLY A 369 -12.57 -12.03 1.81
C GLY A 369 -12.84 -12.52 3.23
N PRO A 370 -12.80 -11.63 4.25
CA PRO A 370 -13.10 -12.03 5.63
C PRO A 370 -14.56 -12.46 5.88
N LYS A 371 -15.47 -12.25 4.93
CA LYS A 371 -16.91 -12.56 5.05
C LYS A 371 -17.34 -13.87 4.43
N ILE A 372 -16.48 -14.49 3.62
CA ILE A 372 -16.72 -15.81 3.03
C ILE A 372 -16.19 -16.95 3.91
N VAL A 373 -15.61 -16.62 5.07
CA VAL A 373 -15.09 -17.55 6.08
C VAL A 373 -15.83 -17.38 7.41
N PRO A 374 -15.79 -18.39 8.30
CA PRO A 374 -16.29 -18.25 9.67
C PRO A 374 -15.61 -17.09 10.42
N ARG A 375 -16.32 -16.48 11.36
CA ARG A 375 -15.84 -15.29 12.11
C ARG A 375 -14.52 -15.54 12.84
N GLU A 376 -14.29 -16.77 13.31
CA GLU A 376 -13.04 -17.18 13.98
C GLU A 376 -11.82 -17.09 13.06
N LEU A 377 -12.02 -17.28 11.75
CA LEU A 377 -10.96 -17.23 10.74
C LEU A 377 -10.90 -15.87 10.01
N ALA A 378 -11.80 -14.94 10.35
CA ALA A 378 -11.91 -13.66 9.65
C ALA A 378 -10.67 -12.79 9.81
N GLU A 379 -10.04 -12.79 11.00
CA GLU A 379 -8.79 -12.05 11.24
C GLU A 379 -7.64 -12.60 10.38
N ALA A 380 -7.40 -13.91 10.45
CA ALA A 380 -6.38 -14.57 9.65
C ALA A 380 -6.63 -14.36 8.15
N THR A 381 -7.90 -14.36 7.73
CA THR A 381 -8.28 -14.10 6.35
C THR A 381 -8.00 -12.66 5.93
N GLY A 382 -8.25 -11.66 6.77
CA GLY A 382 -7.89 -10.26 6.49
C GLY A 382 -6.38 -10.08 6.30
N VAL A 383 -5.56 -10.78 7.09
CA VAL A 383 -4.10 -10.83 6.93
C VAL A 383 -3.73 -11.47 5.58
N VAL A 384 -4.35 -12.60 5.21
CA VAL A 384 -4.14 -13.26 3.90
C VAL A 384 -4.56 -12.35 2.73
N MET A 385 -5.65 -11.62 2.85
CA MET A 385 -6.09 -10.66 1.83
C MET A 385 -5.08 -9.52 1.65
N SER A 386 -4.48 -9.05 2.74
CA SER A 386 -3.36 -8.10 2.68
C SER A 386 -2.15 -8.70 1.96
N PHE A 387 -1.86 -9.98 2.20
CA PHE A 387 -0.78 -10.67 1.49
C PHE A 387 -1.00 -10.71 -0.03
N TYR A 388 -2.21 -11.03 -0.48
CA TYR A 388 -2.56 -10.96 -1.91
C TYR A 388 -2.40 -9.56 -2.50
N LEU A 389 -2.75 -8.52 -1.73
CA LEU A 389 -2.54 -7.13 -2.13
C LEU A 389 -1.06 -6.84 -2.40
N TYR A 390 -0.19 -7.11 -1.43
CA TYR A 390 1.26 -6.88 -1.59
C TYR A 390 1.89 -7.73 -2.69
N LEU A 391 1.44 -8.98 -2.84
CA LEU A 391 1.94 -9.86 -3.90
C LEU A 391 1.64 -9.27 -5.30
N GLY A 392 0.44 -8.72 -5.51
CA GLY A 392 0.10 -8.04 -6.76
C GLY A 392 0.96 -6.81 -7.02
N LEU A 393 1.22 -6.00 -5.99
CA LEU A 393 2.10 -4.82 -6.09
C LEU A 393 3.53 -5.21 -6.49
N VAL A 394 4.11 -6.20 -5.80
CA VAL A 394 5.50 -6.66 -6.05
C VAL A 394 5.62 -7.24 -7.45
N LEU A 395 4.71 -8.14 -7.84
CA LEU A 395 4.74 -8.75 -9.18
C LEU A 395 4.58 -7.69 -10.28
N GLY A 396 3.64 -6.76 -10.13
CA GLY A 396 3.43 -5.71 -11.14
C GLY A 396 4.63 -4.78 -11.27
N SER A 397 5.24 -4.37 -10.15
CA SER A 397 6.44 -3.53 -10.17
C SER A 397 7.68 -4.23 -10.74
N ALA A 398 7.82 -5.55 -10.54
CA ALA A 398 8.90 -6.32 -11.15
C ALA A 398 8.74 -6.40 -12.68
N PHE A 399 7.51 -6.61 -13.17
CA PHE A 399 7.23 -6.68 -14.60
C PHE A 399 7.21 -5.29 -15.27
N SER A 400 6.98 -4.21 -14.53
CA SER A 400 7.00 -2.86 -15.10
C SER A 400 8.37 -2.49 -15.63
N ALA A 401 9.44 -2.91 -14.95
CA ALA A 401 10.82 -2.69 -15.41
C ALA A 401 11.08 -3.40 -16.77
N LEU A 402 10.58 -4.63 -16.93
CA LEU A 402 10.68 -5.37 -18.19
C LEU A 402 9.92 -4.65 -19.31
N LEU A 403 8.71 -4.16 -19.01
CA LEU A 403 7.88 -3.47 -20.00
C LEU A 403 8.48 -2.11 -20.41
N VAL A 404 9.05 -1.36 -19.46
CA VAL A 404 9.77 -0.11 -19.73
C VAL A 404 10.97 -0.34 -20.65
N HIS A 405 11.68 -1.47 -20.51
CA HIS A 405 12.79 -1.83 -21.41
C HIS A 405 12.32 -2.23 -22.82
N LEU A 406 11.06 -2.66 -22.97
CA LEU A 406 10.51 -3.12 -24.25
C LEU A 406 9.94 -1.98 -25.12
N ILE A 407 9.53 -0.86 -24.50
CA ILE A 407 9.00 0.35 -25.17
C ILE A 407 10.17 1.17 -25.73
#